data_AF-A0A0E9QQU2-F1
#
_entry.id   AF-A0A0E9QQU2-F1
#
_cell.length_a   1.000
_cell.length_b   1.000
_cell.length_c   1.000
_cell.angle_alpha   90.00
_cell.angle_beta   90.00
_cell.angle_gamma   90.00
#
_symmetry.space_group_name_H-M   'P 1'
#
loop_
_entity.id
_entity.type
_entity.pdbx_description
1 polymer ?
#
loop_
_entity_poly.entity_id
_entity_poly.type
_entity_poly.pdbx_seq_one_letter_code
_entity_poly.pdbx_strand_id
1 'polypeptide(L)'
;MADSGKRKIEVVGSDKESEGHGETHKFRKVTGNEPGEGNGAASDFLLSGFEKIEVLRDSAREKNIFIHGKIAGQEAVVILEKTPIREETLPEIFKDSRLELEMKNDIYSTYKLQPPPHLNGMYGSIQRLCTRPL
;
A
#
# COMPACT_ATOMS: atom_id res chain seq x y z
N MET A 1 -35.83 -47.87 10.41
CA MET A 1 -34.50 -48.08 9.78
C MET A 1 -33.82 -46.71 9.74
N ALA A 2 -32.88 -46.41 10.65
CA ALA A 2 -31.41 -46.43 10.43
C ALA A 2 -31.02 -45.66 9.15
N ASP A 3 -30.23 -44.58 9.18
CA ASP A 3 -28.86 -44.54 9.71
C ASP A 3 -28.42 -43.09 10.01
N SER A 4 -27.54 -42.97 11.01
CA SER A 4 -26.98 -41.75 11.57
C SER A 4 -25.46 -41.76 11.36
N GLY A 5 -24.96 -41.02 10.38
CA GLY A 5 -23.53 -40.94 10.07
C GLY A 5 -22.81 -39.85 10.87
N LYS A 6 -22.20 -40.23 12.01
CA LYS A 6 -21.19 -39.44 12.73
C LYS A 6 -19.80 -39.73 12.15
N ARG A 7 -19.01 -38.71 11.77
CA ARG A 7 -17.54 -38.78 11.60
C ARG A 7 -16.96 -37.45 12.06
N LYS A 8 -16.53 -37.35 13.32
CA LYS A 8 -15.19 -37.55 13.92
C LYS A 8 -14.17 -36.50 13.47
N ILE A 9 -14.02 -35.52 14.36
CA ILE A 9 -12.98 -34.50 14.41
C ILE A 9 -11.70 -35.18 14.92
N GLU A 10 -10.58 -34.99 14.22
CA GLU A 10 -9.26 -35.34 14.74
C GLU A 10 -8.56 -34.06 15.20
N VAL A 11 -8.46 -33.95 16.52
CA VAL A 11 -7.61 -32.99 17.24
C VAL A 11 -6.24 -33.66 17.38
N VAL A 12 -5.22 -33.04 16.80
CA VAL A 12 -3.83 -33.25 17.24
C VAL A 12 -3.29 -31.88 17.60
N GLY A 13 -3.37 -31.57 18.89
CA GLY A 13 -2.63 -30.49 19.49
C GLY A 13 -1.19 -30.92 19.78
N SER A 14 -0.27 -29.98 19.65
CA SER A 14 1.00 -29.97 20.38
C SER A 14 1.44 -28.53 20.47
N ASP A 15 1.07 -27.90 21.58
CA ASP A 15 1.56 -26.61 22.02
C ASP A 15 3.06 -26.69 22.31
N LYS A 16 3.84 -25.77 21.74
CA LYS A 16 5.07 -25.26 22.36
C LYS A 16 5.18 -23.78 22.05
N GLU A 17 4.87 -22.97 23.06
CA GLU A 17 5.31 -21.59 23.18
C GLU A 17 6.84 -21.54 23.18
N SER A 18 7.42 -20.62 22.41
CA SER A 18 8.67 -19.96 22.79
C SER A 18 8.79 -18.63 22.07
N GLU A 19 9.29 -17.67 22.83
CA GLU A 19 9.34 -16.25 22.59
C GLU A 19 10.36 -15.84 21.52
N GLY A 20 10.30 -14.56 21.15
CA GLY A 20 10.89 -14.00 19.94
C GLY A 20 12.41 -13.99 19.86
N HIS A 21 12.89 -13.72 18.66
CA HIS A 21 14.09 -12.93 18.40
C HIS A 21 13.93 -12.25 17.04
N GLY A 22 14.03 -10.92 17.05
CA GLY A 22 14.00 -10.12 15.84
C GLY A 22 15.23 -10.40 14.98
N GLU A 23 14.99 -10.78 13.73
CA GLU A 23 16.05 -10.85 12.73
C GLU A 23 16.24 -9.48 12.09
N THR A 24 17.31 -8.83 12.55
CA THR A 24 17.87 -7.59 12.03
C THR A 24 18.51 -7.87 10.67
N HIS A 25 17.86 -7.46 9.58
CA HIS A 25 18.54 -7.38 8.28
C HIS A 25 19.53 -6.21 8.30
N LYS A 26 20.78 -6.53 8.63
CA LYS A 26 21.95 -5.65 8.52
C LYS A 26 22.22 -5.34 7.04
N PHE A 27 21.85 -4.15 6.58
CA PHE A 27 22.31 -3.67 5.27
C PHE A 27 23.75 -3.17 5.35
N ARG A 28 24.58 -3.78 4.49
CA ARG A 28 25.99 -3.49 4.28
C ARG A 28 26.20 -2.05 3.79
N LYS A 29 27.09 -1.33 4.47
CA LYS A 29 27.69 -0.09 4.00
C LYS A 29 28.63 -0.40 2.82
N VAL A 30 28.31 0.13 1.65
CA VAL A 30 29.26 0.25 0.52
C VAL A 30 29.55 1.73 0.32
N THR A 31 30.84 2.06 0.32
CA THR A 31 31.37 3.42 0.21
C THR A 31 31.74 3.72 -1.24
N GLY A 32 31.27 4.86 -1.76
CA GLY A 32 31.95 5.75 -2.71
C GLY A 32 31.94 5.42 -4.21
N ASN A 33 31.25 6.25 -5.02
CA ASN A 33 31.92 7.23 -5.91
C ASN A 33 30.94 8.24 -6.54
N GLU A 34 31.28 9.52 -6.36
CA GLU A 34 31.07 10.81 -7.08
C GLU A 34 29.87 11.12 -8.01
N PRO A 35 29.47 12.42 -8.12
CA PRO A 35 28.14 12.84 -8.56
C PRO A 35 28.07 13.19 -10.05
N GLY A 36 27.16 12.55 -10.78
CA GLY A 36 26.73 12.98 -12.10
C GLY A 36 25.48 13.86 -11.99
N GLU A 37 25.57 15.10 -12.50
CA GLU A 37 24.46 16.05 -12.63
C GLU A 37 23.25 15.42 -13.35
N GLY A 38 22.13 15.36 -12.63
CA GLY A 38 20.84 14.94 -13.13
C GLY A 38 19.75 15.65 -12.34
N ASN A 39 19.28 16.77 -12.89
CA ASN A 39 18.24 17.62 -12.36
C ASN A 39 16.94 16.81 -12.15
N GLY A 40 16.51 16.63 -10.89
CA GLY A 40 15.27 15.93 -10.52
C GLY A 40 15.32 15.04 -9.28
N ALA A 41 16.42 15.00 -8.52
CA ALA A 41 16.54 14.16 -7.34
C ALA A 41 16.25 14.94 -6.04
N ALA A 42 15.03 14.80 -5.48
CA ALA A 42 14.75 14.79 -4.03
C ALA A 42 13.23 14.77 -3.73
N SER A 43 12.54 13.68 -4.06
CA SER A 43 11.21 13.37 -3.50
C SER A 43 11.18 12.10 -2.66
N ASP A 44 12.23 11.28 -2.74
CA ASP A 44 12.29 9.94 -2.13
C ASP A 44 12.27 9.93 -0.60
N PHE A 45 12.38 11.11 0.04
CA PHE A 45 12.52 11.25 1.50
C PHE A 45 11.45 12.15 2.16
N LEU A 46 10.50 12.71 1.41
CA LEU A 46 9.51 13.63 2.03
C LEU A 46 8.52 12.90 2.94
N LEU A 47 8.20 11.65 2.63
CA LEU A 47 7.30 10.80 3.42
C LEU A 47 8.04 9.81 4.33
N SER A 48 9.35 9.61 4.16
CA SER A 48 10.12 8.61 4.93
C SER A 48 10.18 8.93 6.44
N GLY A 49 9.83 10.15 6.84
CA GLY A 49 9.71 10.59 8.23
C GLY A 49 8.31 11.05 8.61
N PHE A 50 7.27 10.62 7.88
CA PHE A 50 5.88 10.95 8.21
C PHE A 50 5.38 10.10 9.40
N GLU A 51 5.06 10.76 10.51
CA GLU A 51 4.42 10.16 11.67
C GLU A 51 2.91 10.43 11.61
N LYS A 52 2.12 9.39 11.37
CA LYS A 52 0.65 9.48 11.35
C LYS A 52 0.12 9.79 12.75
N ILE A 53 -0.69 10.84 12.87
CA ILE A 53 -1.46 11.15 14.09
C ILE A 53 -2.88 10.60 13.94
N GLU A 54 -3.62 11.08 12.95
CA GLU A 54 -5.02 10.69 12.74
C GLU A 54 -5.43 10.70 11.27
N VAL A 55 -6.56 10.07 10.97
CA VAL A 55 -7.20 10.12 9.65
C VAL A 55 -8.31 11.16 9.73
N LEU A 56 -8.17 12.24 8.96
CA LEU A 56 -9.15 13.33 8.94
C LEU A 56 -10.38 12.97 8.10
N ARG A 57 -10.16 12.25 6.99
CA ARG A 57 -11.21 11.83 6.07
C ARG A 57 -10.76 10.60 5.30
N ASP A 58 -11.65 9.64 5.15
CA ASP A 58 -11.49 8.47 4.28
C ASP A 58 -12.75 8.35 3.42
N SER A 59 -12.56 8.32 2.09
CA SER A 59 -13.65 8.16 1.14
C SER A 59 -13.36 6.98 0.22
N ALA A 60 -13.97 5.83 0.53
CA ALA A 60 -13.94 4.66 -0.34
C ALA A 60 -14.63 4.91 -1.69
N ARG A 61 -15.54 5.89 -1.78
CA ARG A 61 -16.23 6.26 -3.03
C ARG A 61 -15.35 7.12 -3.93
N GLU A 62 -14.72 8.16 -3.36
CA GLU A 62 -13.82 9.06 -4.09
C GLU A 62 -12.41 8.48 -4.24
N LYS A 63 -12.11 7.36 -3.55
CA LYS A 63 -10.80 6.70 -3.53
C LYS A 63 -9.69 7.65 -3.06
N ASN A 64 -10.00 8.45 -2.03
CA ASN A 64 -9.07 9.37 -1.40
C ASN A 64 -9.03 9.19 0.12
N ILE A 65 -7.91 9.58 0.71
CA ILE A 65 -7.70 9.61 2.16
C ILE A 65 -6.88 10.85 2.55
N PHE A 66 -7.27 11.46 3.66
CA PHE A 66 -6.66 12.66 4.23
C PHE A 66 -6.11 12.26 5.60
N ILE A 67 -4.81 12.41 5.77
CA ILE A 67 -4.07 11.91 6.92
C ILE A 67 -3.37 13.10 7.57
N HIS A 68 -3.66 13.35 8.84
CA HIS A 68 -2.93 14.31 9.65
C HIS A 68 -1.76 13.61 10.33
N GLY A 69 -0.59 14.23 10.27
CA GLY A 69 0.60 13.74 10.91
C GLY A 69 1.67 14.80 11.01
N LYS A 70 2.89 14.36 11.31
CA LYS A 70 4.07 15.21 11.41
C LYS A 70 5.12 14.77 10.42
N ILE A 71 5.82 15.73 9.81
CA ILE A 71 7.01 15.49 9.01
C ILE A 71 8.15 16.25 9.67
N ALA A 72 9.15 15.51 10.19
CA ALA A 72 10.26 16.09 10.93
C ALA A 72 9.82 17.01 12.10
N GLY A 73 8.76 16.61 12.81
CA GLY A 73 8.19 17.36 13.95
C GLY A 73 7.22 18.49 13.59
N GLN A 74 7.08 18.85 12.30
CA GLN A 74 6.12 19.86 11.85
C GLN A 74 4.78 19.24 11.44
N GLU A 75 3.69 19.84 11.87
CA GLU A 75 2.32 19.43 11.50
C GLU A 75 2.10 19.49 9.98
N ALA A 76 1.54 18.43 9.42
CA ALA A 76 1.27 18.30 8.00
C ALA A 76 0.03 17.42 7.72
N VAL A 77 -0.65 17.72 6.63
CA VAL A 77 -1.72 16.88 6.08
C VAL A 77 -1.22 16.25 4.78
N VAL A 78 -1.32 14.93 4.69
CA VAL A 78 -1.05 14.15 3.49
C VAL A 78 -2.37 13.73 2.88
N ILE A 79 -2.55 14.03 1.61
CA ILE A 79 -3.74 13.65 0.85
C ILE A 79 -3.30 12.70 -0.24
N LEU A 80 -3.87 11.50 -0.25
CA LEU A 80 -3.63 10.48 -1.27
C LEU A 80 -4.91 10.23 -2.04
N GLU A 81 -4.82 10.23 -3.36
CA GLU A 81 -5.95 10.02 -4.27
C GLU A 81 -5.56 9.03 -5.37
N LYS A 82 -6.46 8.09 -5.67
CA LYS A 82 -6.25 7.17 -6.78
C LYS A 82 -6.48 7.87 -8.11
N THR A 83 -5.53 7.74 -9.03
CA THR A 83 -5.65 8.31 -10.36
C THR A 83 -6.82 7.66 -11.13
N PRO A 84 -7.74 8.44 -11.72
CA PRO A 84 -8.80 7.91 -12.57
C PRO A 84 -8.23 7.15 -13.78
N ILE A 85 -8.88 6.04 -14.15
CA ILE A 85 -8.53 5.28 -15.35
C ILE A 85 -9.03 6.05 -16.58
N ARG A 86 -8.17 6.22 -17.58
CA ARG A 86 -8.52 6.90 -18.83
C ARG A 86 -8.65 5.90 -19.97
N GLU A 87 -9.50 6.21 -20.95
CA GLU A 87 -9.80 5.31 -22.07
C GLU A 87 -8.54 4.95 -22.87
N GLU A 88 -7.64 5.91 -23.08
CA GLU A 88 -6.39 5.71 -23.80
C GLU A 88 -5.43 4.72 -23.13
N THR A 89 -5.55 4.53 -21.80
CA THR A 89 -4.69 3.60 -21.03
C THR A 89 -5.27 2.19 -20.96
N LEU A 90 -6.55 1.99 -21.27
CA LEU A 90 -7.20 0.68 -21.18
C LEU A 90 -6.53 -0.41 -22.02
N PRO A 91 -6.10 -0.16 -23.28
CA PRO A 91 -5.46 -1.19 -24.08
C PRO A 91 -4.18 -1.74 -23.44
N GLU A 92 -3.39 -0.85 -22.83
CA GLU A 92 -2.16 -1.21 -22.14
C GLU A 92 -2.45 -1.96 -20.83
N ILE A 93 -3.44 -1.49 -20.06
CA ILE A 93 -3.90 -2.19 -18.85
C ILE A 93 -4.33 -3.62 -19.19
N PHE A 94 -5.13 -3.83 -20.23
CA PHE A 94 -5.60 -5.18 -20.56
C PHE A 94 -4.51 -6.11 -21.08
N LYS A 95 -3.44 -5.56 -21.66
CA LYS A 95 -2.34 -6.34 -22.22
C LYS A 95 -1.30 -6.75 -21.17
N ASP A 96 -0.92 -5.81 -20.31
CA ASP A 96 0.27 -5.95 -19.47
C ASP A 96 -0.05 -6.16 -17.97
N SER A 97 -1.34 -6.19 -17.60
CA SER A 97 -1.74 -6.44 -16.21
C SER A 97 -1.71 -7.92 -15.84
N ARG A 98 -1.48 -8.18 -14.55
CA ARG A 98 -1.70 -9.51 -13.96
C ARG A 98 -3.12 -9.58 -13.41
N LEU A 99 -3.81 -10.68 -13.69
CA LEU A 99 -5.16 -10.95 -13.23
C LEU A 99 -5.16 -12.17 -12.32
N GLU A 100 -5.77 -12.03 -11.15
CA GLU A 100 -6.06 -13.13 -10.24
C GLU A 100 -7.58 -13.31 -10.16
N LEU A 101 -8.08 -14.49 -10.53
CA LEU A 101 -9.51 -14.79 -10.51
C LEU A 101 -10.00 -14.87 -9.06
N GLU A 102 -11.00 -14.05 -8.71
CA GLU A 102 -11.62 -14.06 -7.38
C GLU A 102 -12.93 -14.84 -7.39
N MET A 103 -13.77 -14.64 -8.41
CA MET A 103 -15.05 -15.33 -8.56
C MET A 103 -15.37 -15.52 -10.04
N LYS A 104 -15.95 -16.68 -10.40
CA LYS A 104 -16.48 -16.95 -11.73
C LYS A 104 -17.88 -17.53 -11.63
N ASN A 105 -18.84 -16.95 -12.35
CA ASN A 105 -20.19 -17.45 -12.49
C ASN A 105 -20.69 -17.23 -13.93
N ASP A 106 -20.78 -18.33 -14.70
CA ASP A 106 -21.20 -18.34 -16.10
C ASP A 106 -20.47 -17.27 -16.93
N ILE A 107 -21.18 -16.24 -17.41
CA ILE A 107 -20.63 -15.13 -18.20
C ILE A 107 -19.99 -14.01 -17.37
N TYR A 108 -20.10 -14.06 -16.04
CA TYR A 108 -19.55 -13.05 -15.13
C TYR A 108 -18.32 -13.58 -14.40
N SER A 109 -17.26 -12.77 -14.33
CA SER A 109 -16.10 -13.08 -13.52
C SER A 109 -15.50 -11.80 -12.93
N THR A 110 -15.05 -11.90 -11.69
CA THR A 110 -14.39 -10.82 -10.96
C THR A 110 -12.92 -11.17 -10.81
N TYR A 111 -12.04 -10.21 -11.10
CA TYR A 111 -10.60 -10.37 -11.01
C TYR A 111 -9.99 -9.28 -10.13
N LYS A 112 -8.95 -9.63 -9.38
CA LYS A 112 -8.00 -8.66 -8.85
C LYS A 112 -7.01 -8.34 -9.95
N LEU A 113 -7.01 -7.08 -10.38
CA LEU A 113 -6.16 -6.58 -11.44
C LEU A 113 -4.97 -5.83 -10.84
N GLN A 114 -3.76 -6.23 -11.22
CA GLN A 114 -2.51 -5.55 -10.87
C GLN A 114 -1.97 -4.88 -12.14
N PRO A 115 -2.17 -3.57 -12.30
CA PRO A 115 -1.72 -2.86 -13.50
C PRO A 115 -0.21 -2.64 -13.48
N PRO A 116 0.40 -2.35 -14.65
CA PRO A 116 1.80 -1.95 -14.74
C PRO A 116 2.13 -0.79 -13.78
N PRO A 117 3.34 -0.75 -13.19
CA PRO A 117 3.70 0.25 -12.18
C PRO A 117 3.51 1.70 -12.60
N HIS A 118 3.76 2.02 -13.88
CA HIS A 118 3.60 3.37 -14.41
C HIS A 118 2.14 3.81 -14.55
N LEU A 119 1.20 2.87 -14.65
CA LEU A 119 -0.25 3.12 -14.64
C LEU A 119 -0.86 3.02 -13.24
N ASN A 120 -0.13 2.44 -12.28
CA ASN A 120 -0.58 2.32 -10.89
C ASN A 120 -0.27 3.56 -10.03
N GLY A 121 0.13 4.68 -10.66
CA GLY A 121 0.40 5.93 -9.97
C GLY A 121 -0.71 6.35 -9.00
N MET A 122 -0.31 7.06 -7.96
CA MET A 122 -1.22 7.74 -7.04
C MET A 122 -0.85 9.22 -7.02
N TYR A 123 -1.87 10.07 -6.96
CA TYR A 123 -1.66 11.48 -6.73
C TYR A 123 -1.49 11.71 -5.22
N GLY A 124 -0.41 12.39 -4.84
CA GLY A 124 -0.10 12.71 -3.46
C GLY A 124 0.19 14.20 -3.31
N SER A 125 -0.44 14.84 -2.33
CA SER A 125 -0.12 16.21 -1.95
C SER A 125 0.17 16.28 -0.45
N ILE A 126 1.12 17.15 -0.10
CA ILE A 126 1.55 17.36 1.29
C ILE A 126 1.36 18.84 1.61
N GLN A 127 0.48 19.13 2.55
CA GLN A 127 0.25 20.48 3.04
C GLN A 127 0.88 20.63 4.42
N ARG A 128 2.00 21.35 4.51
CA ARG A 128 2.60 21.71 5.80
C ARG A 128 1.79 22.83 6.44
N LEU A 129 1.38 22.63 7.67
CA LEU A 129 0.70 23.65 8.46
C LEU A 129 1.77 24.54 9.07
N CYS A 130 2.10 25.65 8.40
CA CYS A 130 2.92 26.69 9.02
C CYS A 130 2.08 27.37 10.09
N THR A 131 2.35 27.09 11.37
CA THR A 131 1.88 27.96 12.44
C THR A 131 2.54 29.32 12.24
N ARG A 132 1.74 30.37 12.01
CA ARG A 132 2.26 31.74 11.98
C ARG A 132 2.87 32.04 13.36
N PRO A 133 4.13 32.48 13.45
CA PRO A 133 4.64 33.00 14.71
C PRO A 133 3.81 34.24 15.08
N LEU A 134 3.39 34.30 16.34
CA LEU A 134 2.66 35.43 16.95
C LEU A 134 3.54 36.69 17.03
#